data_AF-A0A378WRX5-F1
#
_entry.id   AF-A0A378WRX5-F1
#
_cell.length_a   1.000
_cell.length_b   1.000
_cell.length_c   1.000
_cell.angle_alpha   90.00
_cell.angle_beta   90.00
_cell.angle_gamma   90.00
#
_symmetry.space_group_name_H-M   'P 1'
#
loop_
_entity.id
_entity.type
_entity.pdbx_description
1 polymer ?
#
loop_
_entity_poly.entity_id
_entity_poly.type
_entity_poly.pdbx_seq_one_letter_code
_entity_poly.pdbx_strand_id
1 'polypeptide(L)'
;MRKKLLLPLLILFLLFSLLISFIIYTEIPIQRCKNYIPSKDSKFLSFINSLSEANIKENLISRQITGGYTWKDFEHSPYDFTANKAAMPIYENQDIYICDASFIITSDDYDQSQKAYAILLMQHASIREHLHLAKTANSAYQNKILIDKDALAQLFYSPDLHGKGTNAKYRWLPAWKREFRKNSKDIFTNEQIIMIENDLFFGEW
;
A
#
# COMPACT_ATOMS: atom_id res chain seq x y z
N MET A 1 1.99 5.27 51.42
CA MET A 1 2.73 5.34 50.13
C MET A 1 2.41 4.21 49.13
N ARG A 2 2.05 2.98 49.54
CA ARG A 2 1.82 1.84 48.61
C ARG A 2 0.71 2.01 47.55
N LYS A 3 -0.37 2.74 47.84
CA LYS A 3 -1.48 2.96 46.87
C LYS A 3 -1.11 3.83 45.66
N LYS A 4 -0.11 4.73 45.79
CA LYS A 4 0.30 5.64 44.70
C LYS A 4 1.11 4.95 43.59
N LEU A 5 1.73 3.79 43.88
CA LEU A 5 2.49 3.01 42.89
C LEU A 5 1.67 1.96 42.15
N LEU A 6 0.51 1.54 42.69
CA LEU A 6 -0.31 0.49 42.09
C LEU A 6 -1.01 0.95 40.80
N LEU A 7 -1.53 2.18 40.78
CA LEU A 7 -2.19 2.76 39.61
C LEU A 7 -1.26 2.90 38.39
N PRO A 8 -0.06 3.50 38.49
CA PRO A 8 0.83 3.59 37.33
C PRO A 8 1.32 2.21 36.85
N LEU A 9 1.51 1.25 37.76
CA LEU A 9 1.88 -0.12 37.38
C LEU A 9 0.76 -0.83 36.61
N LEU A 10 -0.50 -0.63 37.03
CA LEU A 10 -1.67 -1.16 36.33
C LEU A 10 -1.81 -0.54 34.93
N ILE A 11 -1.62 0.78 34.81
CA ILE A 11 -1.66 1.49 33.52
C ILE A 11 -0.56 0.96 32.60
N LEU A 12 0.67 0.80 33.10
CA LEU A 12 1.78 0.27 32.32
C LEU A 12 1.50 -1.16 31.82
N PHE A 13 0.97 -2.02 32.71
CA PHE A 13 0.60 -3.38 32.33
C PHE A 13 -0.51 -3.41 31.27
N LEU A 14 -1.50 -2.52 31.39
CA LEU A 14 -2.59 -2.42 30.41
C LEU A 14 -2.09 -1.93 29.06
N LEU A 15 -1.24 -0.90 29.02
CA LEU A 15 -0.60 -0.41 27.79
C LEU A 15 0.26 -1.50 27.13
N PHE A 16 1.02 -2.24 27.92
CA PHE A 16 1.84 -3.34 27.43
C PHE A 16 1.00 -4.48 26.86
N SER A 17 -0.11 -4.83 27.53
CA SER A 17 -1.06 -5.84 27.05
C SER A 17 -1.75 -5.43 25.75
N LEU A 18 -2.11 -4.15 25.61
CA LEU A 18 -2.67 -3.58 24.38
C LEU A 18 -1.64 -3.60 23.25
N LEU A 19 -0.40 -3.22 23.52
CA LEU A 19 0.68 -3.25 22.53
C LEU A 19 0.95 -4.67 22.03
N ILE A 20 1.04 -5.66 22.93
CA ILE A 20 1.24 -7.06 22.54
C ILE A 20 0.05 -7.55 21.71
N SER A 21 -1.18 -7.26 22.15
CA SER A 21 -2.39 -7.66 21.42
C SER A 21 -2.41 -7.05 20.02
N PHE A 22 -1.99 -5.79 19.88
CA PHE A 22 -1.87 -5.11 18.59
C PHE A 22 -0.81 -5.75 17.69
N ILE A 23 0.38 -6.07 18.23
CA ILE A 23 1.43 -6.77 17.47
C ILE A 23 0.91 -8.13 16.98
N ILE A 24 0.29 -8.91 17.87
CA ILE A 24 -0.30 -10.22 17.50
C ILE A 24 -1.36 -10.03 16.41
N TYR A 25 -2.24 -9.03 16.53
CA TYR A 25 -3.25 -8.72 15.54
C TYR A 25 -2.66 -8.47 14.14
N THR A 26 -1.54 -7.76 14.06
CA THR A 26 -0.87 -7.46 12.78
C THR A 26 -0.21 -8.68 12.13
N GLU A 27 0.07 -9.73 12.90
CA GLU A 27 0.66 -10.97 12.41
C GLU A 27 -0.39 -11.96 11.86
N ILE A 28 -1.68 -11.76 12.18
CA ILE A 28 -2.75 -12.69 11.77
C ILE A 28 -3.10 -12.47 10.28
N PRO A 29 -2.91 -13.49 9.42
CA PRO A 29 -3.20 -13.38 8.00
C PRO A 29 -4.69 -13.14 7.74
N ILE A 30 -4.97 -12.45 6.64
CA ILE A 30 -6.33 -12.15 6.20
C ILE A 30 -6.90 -13.34 5.43
N GLN A 31 -7.88 -14.02 6.04
CA GLN A 31 -8.47 -15.22 5.46
C GLN A 31 -9.52 -14.92 4.38
N ARG A 32 -10.20 -13.76 4.46
CA ARG A 32 -11.27 -13.39 3.50
C ARG A 32 -10.80 -13.33 2.04
N CYS A 33 -9.51 -13.10 1.79
CA CYS A 33 -8.99 -13.03 0.42
C CYS A 33 -8.50 -14.38 -0.14
N LYS A 34 -8.45 -15.46 0.67
CA LYS A 34 -7.81 -16.73 0.26
C LYS A 34 -8.49 -17.41 -0.94
N ASN A 35 -9.82 -17.33 -1.01
CA ASN A 35 -10.63 -17.88 -2.11
C ASN A 35 -11.49 -16.77 -2.71
N TYR A 36 -10.94 -15.56 -2.79
CA TYR A 36 -11.67 -14.41 -3.30
C TYR A 36 -12.02 -14.64 -4.77
N ILE A 37 -13.28 -14.35 -5.12
CA ILE A 37 -13.76 -14.31 -6.49
C ILE A 37 -14.18 -12.87 -6.76
N PRO A 38 -13.59 -12.20 -7.77
CA PRO A 38 -13.91 -10.81 -8.07
C PRO A 38 -15.39 -10.66 -8.44
N SER A 39 -16.05 -9.67 -7.84
CA SER A 39 -17.41 -9.30 -8.24
C SER A 39 -17.40 -8.59 -9.59
N LYS A 40 -18.33 -8.97 -10.48
CA LYS A 40 -18.56 -8.26 -11.75
C LYS A 40 -18.95 -6.79 -11.55
N ASP A 41 -19.56 -6.48 -10.41
CA ASP A 41 -20.01 -5.14 -10.06
C ASP A 41 -19.00 -4.39 -9.16
N SER A 42 -17.76 -4.89 -9.04
CA SER A 42 -16.75 -4.21 -8.23
C SER A 42 -16.40 -2.83 -8.83
N LYS A 43 -16.68 -1.79 -8.05
CA LYS A 43 -16.29 -0.42 -8.36
C LYS A 43 -14.78 -0.26 -8.48
N PHE A 44 -14.02 -1.01 -7.67
CA PHE A 44 -12.57 -0.97 -7.69
C PHE A 44 -12.01 -1.55 -8.97
N LEU A 45 -12.45 -2.75 -9.36
CA LEU A 45 -12.01 -3.39 -10.59
C LEU A 45 -12.38 -2.56 -11.82
N SER A 46 -13.59 -2.01 -11.85
CA SER A 46 -14.04 -1.13 -12.93
C SER A 46 -13.18 0.14 -13.03
N PHE A 47 -12.87 0.77 -11.89
CA PHE A 47 -12.00 1.94 -11.85
C PHE A 47 -10.58 1.61 -12.32
N ILE A 48 -9.96 0.54 -11.81
CA ILE A 48 -8.62 0.09 -12.25
C ILE A 48 -8.61 -0.29 -13.74
N ASN A 49 -9.67 -0.90 -14.26
CA ASN A 49 -9.78 -1.18 -15.70
C ASN A 49 -9.78 0.10 -16.53
N SER A 50 -10.46 1.16 -16.07
CA SER A 50 -10.42 2.46 -16.75
C SER A 50 -9.03 3.10 -16.79
N LEU A 51 -8.13 2.68 -15.90
CA LEU A 51 -6.74 3.14 -15.80
C LEU A 51 -5.73 2.20 -16.48
N SER A 52 -6.19 1.22 -17.26
CA SER A 52 -5.29 0.40 -18.09
C SER A 52 -4.53 1.27 -19.10
N GLU A 53 -3.30 0.87 -19.40
CA GLU A 53 -2.44 1.57 -20.36
C GLU A 53 -3.13 1.68 -21.73
N ALA A 54 -3.86 0.64 -22.13
CA ALA A 54 -4.64 0.63 -23.36
C ALA A 54 -5.75 1.69 -23.36
N ASN A 55 -6.55 1.77 -22.28
CA ASN A 55 -7.65 2.74 -22.17
C ASN A 55 -7.14 4.18 -22.06
N ILE A 56 -6.05 4.41 -21.31
CA ILE A 56 -5.43 5.74 -21.21
C ILE A 56 -4.90 6.17 -22.58
N LYS A 57 -4.19 5.27 -23.27
CA LYS A 57 -3.68 5.53 -24.62
C LYS A 57 -4.79 5.86 -25.61
N GLU A 58 -5.87 5.07 -25.63
CA GLU A 58 -7.02 5.33 -26.51
C GLU A 58 -7.65 6.71 -26.23
N ASN A 59 -7.82 7.05 -24.94
CA ASN A 59 -8.35 8.35 -24.53
C ASN A 59 -7.48 9.51 -25.02
N LEU A 60 -6.16 9.44 -24.84
CA LEU A 60 -5.23 10.47 -25.30
C LEU A 60 -5.24 10.64 -26.81
N ILE A 61 -5.23 9.52 -27.57
CA ILE A 61 -5.31 9.53 -29.03
C ILE A 61 -6.62 10.18 -29.50
N SER A 62 -7.75 9.83 -28.89
CA SER A 62 -9.05 10.42 -29.24
C SER A 62 -9.12 11.94 -29.05
N ARG A 63 -8.26 12.47 -28.16
CA ARG A 63 -8.14 13.90 -27.85
C ARG A 63 -7.00 14.59 -28.59
N GLN A 64 -6.31 13.88 -29.49
CA GLN A 64 -5.15 14.38 -30.23
C GLN A 64 -3.99 14.83 -29.31
N ILE A 65 -3.87 14.21 -28.15
CA ILE A 65 -2.80 14.49 -27.19
C ILE A 65 -1.70 13.44 -27.37
N THR A 66 -0.48 13.89 -27.68
CA THR A 66 0.72 13.06 -27.62
C THR A 66 1.32 13.15 -26.21
N GLY A 67 1.38 12.04 -25.50
CA GLY A 67 1.89 11.97 -24.13
C GLY A 67 2.12 10.54 -23.67
N GLY A 68 2.61 10.40 -22.43
CA GLY A 68 2.77 9.11 -21.77
C GLY A 68 1.41 8.53 -21.33
N TYR A 69 1.36 7.20 -21.20
CA TYR A 69 0.14 6.43 -20.93
C TYR A 69 0.32 5.39 -19.82
N THR A 70 1.43 5.46 -19.10
CA THR A 70 1.75 4.62 -17.94
C THR A 70 1.47 5.38 -16.65
N TRP A 71 1.40 4.65 -15.54
CA TRP A 71 1.34 5.25 -14.21
C TRP A 71 2.63 6.01 -13.83
N LYS A 72 3.62 6.19 -14.71
CA LYS A 72 4.76 7.08 -14.40
C LYS A 72 4.62 8.44 -15.07
N ASP A 73 3.62 8.58 -15.93
CA ASP A 73 3.43 9.73 -16.80
C ASP A 73 2.53 10.78 -16.15
N PHE A 74 2.90 11.22 -14.95
CA PHE A 74 2.24 12.31 -14.24
C PHE A 74 3.09 13.57 -14.22
N GLU A 75 2.44 14.71 -14.18
CA GLU A 75 3.13 16.00 -14.14
C GLU A 75 3.66 16.33 -12.73
N HIS A 76 2.91 15.99 -11.68
CA HIS A 76 3.25 16.40 -10.31
C HIS A 76 3.36 15.21 -9.34
N SER A 77 2.39 14.31 -9.31
CA SER A 77 2.38 13.20 -8.36
C SER A 77 1.70 11.95 -8.92
N PRO A 78 2.21 10.74 -8.59
CA PRO A 78 1.50 9.51 -8.90
C PRO A 78 0.17 9.34 -8.18
N TYR A 79 -0.18 10.24 -7.27
CA TYR A 79 -1.46 10.30 -6.59
C TYR A 79 -2.47 11.25 -7.24
N ASP A 80 -2.11 11.99 -8.30
CA ASP A 80 -3.01 12.97 -8.92
C ASP A 80 -4.32 12.32 -9.42
N PHE A 81 -4.28 11.04 -9.79
CA PHE A 81 -5.47 10.27 -10.17
C PHE A 81 -6.51 10.12 -9.06
N THR A 82 -6.15 10.31 -7.78
CA THR A 82 -7.10 10.25 -6.66
C THR A 82 -8.02 11.47 -6.59
N ALA A 83 -7.71 12.56 -7.31
CA ALA A 83 -8.62 13.69 -7.46
C ALA A 83 -9.86 13.36 -8.31
N ASN A 84 -9.86 12.22 -9.01
CA ASN A 84 -11.02 11.73 -9.74
C ASN A 84 -12.18 11.39 -8.78
N LYS A 85 -13.38 11.92 -9.05
CA LYS A 85 -14.59 11.63 -8.25
C LYS A 85 -14.91 10.13 -8.16
N ALA A 86 -14.51 9.33 -9.15
CA ALA A 86 -14.67 7.87 -9.12
C ALA A 86 -13.69 7.19 -8.15
N ALA A 87 -12.53 7.79 -7.88
CA ALA A 87 -11.54 7.29 -6.92
C ALA A 87 -11.95 7.59 -5.47
N MET A 88 -12.63 8.70 -5.21
CA MET A 88 -13.02 9.15 -3.87
C MET A 88 -13.70 8.07 -3.00
N PRO A 89 -14.77 7.37 -3.46
CA PRO A 89 -15.41 6.34 -2.62
C PRO A 89 -14.51 5.13 -2.34
N ILE A 90 -13.55 4.85 -3.24
CA ILE A 90 -12.53 3.82 -3.02
C ILE A 90 -11.55 4.28 -1.95
N TYR A 91 -11.06 5.51 -2.08
CA TYR A 91 -10.06 6.10 -1.22
C TYR A 91 -10.55 6.28 0.22
N GLU A 92 -11.85 6.55 0.42
CA GLU A 92 -12.48 6.64 1.74
C GLU A 92 -12.71 5.27 2.40
N ASN A 93 -12.73 4.18 1.63
CA ASN A 93 -13.11 2.84 2.10
C ASN A 93 -12.13 1.75 1.64
N GLN A 94 -10.82 2.01 1.72
CA GLN A 94 -9.76 1.18 1.14
C GLN A 94 -9.80 -0.28 1.62
N ASP A 95 -10.05 -0.50 2.92
CA ASP A 95 -10.11 -1.83 3.54
C ASP A 95 -11.15 -2.76 2.90
N ILE A 96 -12.20 -2.23 2.28
CA ILE A 96 -13.24 -3.04 1.61
C ILE A 96 -12.69 -3.65 0.31
N TYR A 97 -11.77 -2.95 -0.36
CA TYR A 97 -11.26 -3.30 -1.69
C TYR A 97 -9.93 -4.05 -1.66
N ILE A 98 -9.44 -4.42 -0.47
CA ILE A 98 -8.15 -5.08 -0.33
C ILE A 98 -8.04 -6.37 -1.16
N CYS A 99 -9.11 -7.17 -1.24
CA CYS A 99 -9.07 -8.44 -1.97
C CYS A 99 -9.11 -8.19 -3.49
N ASP A 100 -9.77 -7.13 -3.94
CA ASP A 100 -9.70 -6.67 -5.34
C ASP A 100 -8.28 -6.21 -5.69
N ALA A 101 -7.65 -5.40 -4.83
CA ALA A 101 -6.28 -4.95 -5.01
C ALA A 101 -5.29 -6.14 -5.04
N SER A 102 -5.41 -7.07 -4.10
CA SER A 102 -4.61 -8.30 -4.07
C SER A 102 -4.82 -9.16 -5.32
N PHE A 103 -6.06 -9.26 -5.82
CA PHE A 103 -6.38 -9.98 -7.06
C PHE A 103 -5.69 -9.34 -8.27
N ILE A 104 -5.78 -8.02 -8.43
CA ILE A 104 -5.13 -7.28 -9.52
C ILE A 104 -3.61 -7.48 -9.50
N ILE A 105 -2.98 -7.32 -8.33
CA ILE A 105 -1.52 -7.43 -8.17
C ILE A 105 -1.00 -8.83 -8.54
N THR A 106 -1.82 -9.86 -8.32
CA THR A 106 -1.43 -11.27 -8.55
C THR A 106 -1.90 -11.85 -9.87
N SER A 107 -2.66 -11.09 -10.67
CA SER A 107 -3.18 -11.56 -11.96
C SER A 107 -2.29 -11.13 -13.13
N ASP A 108 -2.15 -11.99 -14.12
CA ASP A 108 -1.47 -11.70 -15.39
C ASP A 108 -2.36 -10.93 -16.37
N ASP A 109 -3.68 -10.84 -16.10
CA ASP A 109 -4.65 -10.13 -16.95
C ASP A 109 -4.57 -8.60 -16.81
N TYR A 110 -3.79 -8.12 -15.83
CA TYR A 110 -3.64 -6.70 -15.52
C TYR A 110 -2.23 -6.21 -15.85
N ASP A 111 -2.16 -5.06 -16.51
CA ASP A 111 -0.89 -4.40 -16.85
C ASP A 111 -0.18 -3.84 -15.60
N GLN A 112 1.08 -3.40 -15.77
CA GLN A 112 1.88 -2.93 -14.63
C GLN A 112 1.35 -1.61 -14.05
N SER A 113 0.77 -0.74 -14.89
CA SER A 113 0.14 0.49 -14.41
C SER A 113 -1.09 0.21 -13.54
N GLN A 114 -1.94 -0.73 -13.93
CA GLN A 114 -3.08 -1.16 -13.11
C GLN A 114 -2.65 -1.72 -11.76
N LYS A 115 -1.59 -2.53 -11.74
CA LYS A 115 -1.00 -3.05 -10.49
C LYS A 115 -0.46 -1.94 -9.61
N ALA A 116 0.19 -0.93 -10.20
CA ALA A 116 0.67 0.24 -9.48
C ALA A 116 -0.48 1.07 -8.92
N TYR A 117 -1.51 1.39 -9.71
CA TYR A 117 -2.70 2.10 -9.24
C TYR A 117 -3.40 1.36 -8.10
N ALA A 118 -3.48 0.03 -8.16
CA ALA A 118 -4.03 -0.77 -7.08
C ALA A 118 -3.23 -0.62 -5.78
N ILE A 119 -1.90 -0.55 -5.85
CA ILE A 119 -1.03 -0.26 -4.69
C ILE A 119 -1.24 1.17 -4.18
N LEU A 120 -1.24 2.15 -5.08
CA LEU A 120 -1.36 3.57 -4.73
C LEU A 120 -2.71 3.89 -4.05
N LEU A 121 -3.80 3.25 -4.47
CA LEU A 121 -5.12 3.42 -3.84
C LEU A 121 -5.22 2.88 -2.41
N MET A 122 -4.32 1.98 -2.00
CA MET A 122 -4.38 1.29 -0.70
C MET A 122 -3.44 1.86 0.36
N GLN A 123 -2.89 3.05 0.12
CA GLN A 123 -1.84 3.64 0.96
C GLN A 123 -2.31 4.08 2.35
N HIS A 124 -3.61 4.20 2.56
CA HIS A 124 -4.23 4.53 3.85
C HIS A 124 -5.09 3.38 4.40
N ALA A 125 -5.02 2.19 3.79
CA ALA A 125 -5.68 1.01 4.32
C ALA A 125 -5.14 0.72 5.73
N SER A 126 -5.97 0.12 6.58
CA SER A 126 -5.53 -0.21 7.94
C SER A 126 -4.31 -1.13 7.89
N ILE A 127 -3.47 -1.03 8.93
CA ILE A 127 -2.16 -1.70 8.93
C ILE A 127 -2.23 -3.21 8.61
N ARG A 128 -3.30 -3.89 9.04
CA ARG A 128 -3.48 -5.30 8.74
C ARG A 128 -3.68 -5.56 7.23
N GLU A 129 -4.53 -4.75 6.60
CA GLU A 129 -4.80 -4.80 5.16
C GLU A 129 -3.54 -4.42 4.37
N HIS A 130 -2.85 -3.37 4.80
CA HIS A 130 -1.58 -2.96 4.23
C HIS A 130 -0.51 -4.07 4.28
N LEU A 131 -0.35 -4.77 5.41
CA LEU A 131 0.58 -5.90 5.53
C LEU A 131 0.18 -7.08 4.66
N HIS A 132 -1.12 -7.33 4.50
CA HIS A 132 -1.60 -8.34 3.55
C HIS A 132 -1.23 -7.96 2.11
N LEU A 133 -1.41 -6.70 1.72
CA LEU A 133 -1.00 -6.21 0.41
C LEU A 133 0.50 -6.30 0.22
N ALA A 134 1.30 -5.91 1.23
CA ALA A 134 2.76 -6.01 1.23
C ALA A 134 3.24 -7.44 0.98
N LYS A 135 2.66 -8.41 1.69
CA LYS A 135 2.96 -9.83 1.49
C LYS A 135 2.58 -10.29 0.08
N THR A 136 1.43 -9.86 -0.41
CA THR A 136 0.90 -10.21 -1.73
C THR A 136 1.78 -9.66 -2.85
N ALA A 137 2.11 -8.36 -2.80
CA ALA A 137 2.95 -7.69 -3.77
C ALA A 137 4.40 -8.22 -3.78
N ASN A 138 4.97 -8.50 -2.60
CA ASN A 138 6.27 -9.17 -2.51
C ASN A 138 6.27 -10.54 -3.19
N SER A 139 5.22 -11.34 -2.98
CA SER A 139 5.09 -12.66 -3.63
C SER A 139 4.90 -12.51 -5.15
N ALA A 140 4.07 -11.57 -5.59
CA ALA A 140 3.87 -11.29 -7.01
C ALA A 140 5.18 -10.85 -7.68
N TYR A 141 5.99 -10.05 -7.00
CA TYR A 141 7.30 -9.61 -7.49
C TYR A 141 8.32 -10.74 -7.61
N GLN A 142 8.37 -11.61 -6.61
CA GLN A 142 9.22 -12.80 -6.64
C GLN A 142 8.83 -13.75 -7.78
N ASN A 143 7.53 -13.86 -8.07
CA ASN A 143 6.99 -14.66 -9.16
C ASN A 143 6.98 -13.96 -10.54
N LYS A 144 7.55 -12.74 -10.65
CA LYS A 144 7.62 -11.95 -11.89
C LYS A 144 6.26 -11.55 -12.49
N ILE A 145 5.21 -11.49 -11.66
CA ILE A 145 3.87 -10.99 -12.03
C ILE A 145 3.81 -9.47 -11.88
N LEU A 146 4.35 -8.95 -10.76
CA LEU A 146 4.63 -7.53 -10.56
C LEU A 146 6.11 -7.31 -10.88
N ILE A 147 6.43 -6.63 -11.98
CA ILE A 147 7.82 -6.39 -12.39
C ILE A 147 8.24 -4.94 -12.20
N ASP A 148 7.30 -4.03 -12.02
CA ASP A 148 7.60 -2.63 -11.74
C ASP A 148 8.10 -2.45 -10.30
N LYS A 149 9.40 -2.19 -10.17
CA LYS A 149 10.07 -1.97 -8.88
C LYS A 149 9.57 -0.70 -8.19
N ASP A 150 9.23 0.34 -8.95
CA ASP A 150 8.78 1.61 -8.37
C ASP A 150 7.37 1.45 -7.80
N ALA A 151 6.52 0.64 -8.45
CA ALA A 151 5.20 0.30 -7.92
C ALA A 151 5.32 -0.44 -6.59
N LEU A 152 6.24 -1.42 -6.48
CA LEU A 152 6.52 -2.08 -5.21
C LEU A 152 7.16 -1.13 -4.19
N ALA A 153 8.02 -0.22 -4.62
CA ALA A 153 8.66 0.78 -3.77
C ALA A 153 7.61 1.65 -3.07
N GLN A 154 6.61 2.12 -3.81
CA GLN A 154 5.51 2.93 -3.29
C GLN A 154 4.76 2.23 -2.14
N LEU A 155 4.69 0.90 -2.12
CA LEU A 155 4.05 0.19 -1.01
C LEU A 155 4.79 0.39 0.33
N PHE A 156 6.09 0.66 0.31
CA PHE A 156 6.89 0.84 1.51
C PHE A 156 7.35 2.29 1.74
N TYR A 157 7.44 3.07 0.66
CA TYR A 157 7.95 4.43 0.69
C TYR A 157 7.25 5.31 -0.34
N SER A 158 6.38 6.20 0.14
CA SER A 158 5.64 7.19 -0.65
C SER A 158 5.92 8.60 -0.13
N PRO A 159 6.97 9.27 -0.63
CA PRO A 159 7.30 10.63 -0.18
C PRO A 159 6.18 11.63 -0.47
N ASP A 160 5.45 11.46 -1.57
CA ASP A 160 4.34 12.33 -2.00
C ASP A 160 3.16 12.35 -1.01
N LEU A 161 3.08 11.34 -0.14
CA LEU A 161 2.07 11.29 0.92
C LEU A 161 2.51 12.01 2.21
N HIS A 162 3.70 12.61 2.23
CA HIS A 162 4.23 13.38 3.36
C HIS A 162 4.08 12.67 4.71
N GLY A 163 4.36 11.36 4.75
CA GLY A 163 4.27 10.56 5.98
C GLY A 163 2.85 10.19 6.43
N LYS A 164 1.81 10.56 5.69
CA LYS A 164 0.41 10.32 6.08
C LYS A 164 -0.06 8.89 5.76
N GLY A 165 0.65 8.19 4.88
CA GLY A 165 0.36 6.81 4.50
C GLY A 165 0.63 5.80 5.63
N THR A 166 -0.06 4.67 5.58
CA THR A 166 0.15 3.52 6.48
C THR A 166 1.58 2.98 6.35
N ASN A 167 2.17 3.05 5.15
CA ASN A 167 3.55 2.66 4.89
C ASN A 167 4.60 3.47 5.69
N ALA A 168 4.26 4.70 6.11
CA ALA A 168 5.12 5.54 6.92
C ALA A 168 4.83 5.41 8.43
N LYS A 169 3.56 5.43 8.82
CA LYS A 169 3.12 5.43 10.24
C LYS A 169 3.53 4.20 11.03
N TYR A 170 3.74 3.07 10.37
CA TYR A 170 3.92 1.77 11.01
C TYR A 170 5.28 1.12 10.75
N ARG A 171 6.27 1.88 10.29
CA ARG A 171 7.64 1.38 10.04
C ARG A 171 8.30 0.73 11.24
N TRP A 172 7.90 1.13 12.45
CA TRP A 172 8.36 0.54 13.70
C TRP A 172 7.87 -0.89 13.93
N LEU A 173 6.81 -1.34 13.23
CA LEU A 173 6.26 -2.68 13.42
C LEU A 173 7.19 -3.77 12.87
N PRO A 174 7.44 -4.85 13.65
CA PRO A 174 8.23 -5.98 13.18
C PRO A 174 7.68 -6.63 11.90
N ALA A 175 6.36 -6.78 11.80
CA ALA A 175 5.70 -7.33 10.62
C ALA A 175 5.97 -6.49 9.36
N TRP A 176 5.90 -5.17 9.51
CA TRP A 176 6.20 -4.24 8.42
C TRP A 176 7.66 -4.35 7.99
N LYS A 177 8.60 -4.29 8.94
CA LYS A 177 10.05 -4.41 8.65
C LYS A 177 10.38 -5.71 7.94
N ARG A 178 9.75 -6.81 8.35
CA ARG A 178 9.92 -8.12 7.72
C ARG A 178 9.48 -8.11 6.26
N GLU A 179 8.33 -7.52 5.94
CA GLU A 179 7.86 -7.44 4.56
C GLU A 179 8.69 -6.47 3.73
N PHE A 180 9.08 -5.31 4.27
CA PHE A 180 9.97 -4.36 3.60
C PHE A 180 11.30 -5.02 3.18
N ARG A 181 11.94 -5.74 4.11
CA ARG A 181 13.27 -6.34 3.90
C ARG A 181 13.32 -7.44 2.85
N LYS A 182 12.20 -8.06 2.46
CA LYS A 182 12.19 -9.22 1.54
C LYS A 182 12.81 -8.90 0.19
N ASN A 183 12.47 -7.76 -0.38
CA ASN A 183 12.90 -7.34 -1.71
C ASN A 183 13.58 -5.95 -1.69
N SER A 184 13.79 -5.33 -0.52
CA SER A 184 14.28 -3.95 -0.44
C SER A 184 15.64 -3.74 -1.12
N LYS A 185 16.56 -4.70 -1.03
CA LYS A 185 17.89 -4.62 -1.69
C LYS A 185 17.83 -4.63 -3.22
N ASP A 186 16.74 -5.13 -3.79
CA ASP A 186 16.55 -5.13 -5.24
C ASP A 186 15.91 -3.83 -5.75
N ILE A 187 15.31 -3.06 -4.84
CA ILE A 187 14.45 -1.91 -5.13
C ILE A 187 15.12 -0.59 -4.72
N PHE A 188 15.84 -0.59 -3.60
CA PHE A 188 16.40 0.60 -2.95
C PHE A 188 17.91 0.48 -2.78
N THR A 189 18.61 1.62 -2.70
CA THR A 189 20.01 1.65 -2.27
C THR A 189 20.14 1.35 -0.77
N ASN A 190 21.33 1.01 -0.30
CA ASN A 190 21.57 0.78 1.13
C ASN A 190 21.27 2.03 1.97
N GLU A 191 21.60 3.22 1.46
CA GLU A 191 21.31 4.49 2.12
C GLU A 191 19.80 4.71 2.25
N GLN A 192 19.03 4.43 1.20
CA GLN A 192 17.57 4.51 1.22
C GLN A 192 16.96 3.50 2.20
N ILE A 193 17.47 2.27 2.25
CA ILE A 193 17.03 1.25 3.21
C ILE A 193 17.25 1.74 4.65
N ILE A 194 18.46 2.22 4.96
CA ILE A 194 18.80 2.74 6.29
C ILE A 194 17.89 3.91 6.65
N MET A 195 17.67 4.83 5.71
CA MET A 195 16.79 5.99 5.87
C MET A 195 15.35 5.58 6.18
N ILE A 196 14.78 4.65 5.40
CA ILE A 196 13.42 4.17 5.57
C ILE A 196 13.26 3.41 6.90
N GLU A 197 14.22 2.59 7.30
CA GLU A 197 14.12 1.80 8.55
C GLU A 197 14.29 2.62 9.83
N ASN A 198 15.10 3.69 9.78
CA ASN A 198 15.49 4.46 10.95
C ASN A 198 14.75 5.78 11.12
N ASP A 199 13.72 6.02 10.29
CA ASP A 199 12.85 7.20 10.39
C ASP A 199 13.61 8.53 10.39
N LEU A 200 14.69 8.63 9.61
CA LEU A 200 15.54 9.82 9.54
C LEU A 200 14.85 11.02 8.84
N PHE A 201 13.54 10.97 8.61
CA PHE A 201 12.79 11.94 7.81
C PHE A 201 11.71 12.72 8.56
N PHE A 202 11.68 12.69 9.89
CA PHE A 202 10.89 13.64 10.68
C PHE A 202 11.77 14.52 11.56
N GLY A 203 12.63 15.30 10.90
CA GLY A 203 12.94 16.65 11.34
C GLY A 203 11.98 17.60 10.61
N GLU A 204 11.06 18.19 11.36
CA GLU A 204 10.29 19.42 11.10
C GLU A 204 9.88 19.75 9.64
N TRP A 205 8.57 19.67 9.38
CA TRP A 205 7.86 20.59 8.48
C TRP A 205 6.50 20.94 9.09
#